data_AF-A0A1E1EY86-F1
#
_entry.id   AF-A0A1E1EY86-F1
#
_cell.length_a   1.000
_cell.length_b   1.000
_cell.length_c   1.000
_cell.angle_alpha   90.00
_cell.angle_beta   90.00
_cell.angle_gamma   90.00
#
_symmetry.space_group_name_H-M   'P 1'
#
loop_
_entity.id
_entity.type
_entity.pdbx_description
1 polymer ?
#
loop_
_entity_poly.entity_id
_entity_poly.type
_entity_poly.pdbx_seq_one_letter_code
_entity_poly.pdbx_strand_id
1 'polypeptide(L)'
;MLDPFTFWTRIMDSALELARAGHRTAETIAASQDVIEARSDLIRTALRSPLEADYHELALMVPEKVEAFSKAGSAIVGQWWAIHADALTQAQHLGAMAFRGRPPTAAEWNAMTARTIAHGVRALERSVALGAGAVKPVHARATANARRLKRMKKR
;
A
#
# COMPACT_ATOMS: atom_id res chain seq x y z
N MET A 1 -9.68 28.51 -8.49
CA MET A 1 -9.79 28.54 -7.02
C MET A 1 -9.88 27.10 -6.55
N LEU A 2 -9.32 26.79 -5.36
CA LEU A 2 -9.58 25.52 -4.71
C LEU A 2 -11.04 25.51 -4.29
N ASP A 3 -11.80 24.52 -4.74
CA ASP A 3 -13.12 24.27 -4.18
C ASP A 3 -12.95 23.69 -2.77
N PRO A 4 -13.37 24.42 -1.70
CA PRO A 4 -13.18 23.97 -0.32
C PRO A 4 -13.85 22.62 -0.06
N PHE A 5 -14.98 22.35 -0.72
CA PHE A 5 -15.69 21.09 -0.57
C PHE A 5 -14.86 19.93 -1.12
N THR A 6 -14.39 20.03 -2.37
CA THR A 6 -13.48 19.05 -2.97
C THR A 6 -12.18 18.87 -2.19
N PHE A 7 -11.64 19.93 -1.59
CA PHE A 7 -10.47 19.80 -0.73
C PHE A 7 -10.78 18.91 0.48
N TRP A 8 -11.83 19.21 1.23
CA TRP A 8 -12.17 18.46 2.44
C TRP A 8 -12.57 17.02 2.15
N THR A 9 -13.33 16.77 1.08
CA THR A 9 -13.71 15.39 0.71
C THR A 9 -12.48 14.52 0.42
N ARG A 10 -11.50 15.04 -0.32
CA ARG A 10 -10.25 14.32 -0.63
C ARG A 10 -9.39 14.05 0.60
N ILE A 11 -9.34 14.99 1.54
CA ILE A 11 -8.67 14.79 2.83
C ILE A 11 -9.38 13.71 3.65
N MET A 12 -10.72 13.72 3.71
CA MET A 12 -11.49 12.70 4.41
C MET A 12 -11.35 11.32 3.79
N ASP A 13 -11.37 11.20 2.46
CA ASP A 13 -11.14 9.94 1.74
C ASP A 13 -9.76 9.37 2.06
N SER A 14 -8.73 10.22 2.09
CA SER A 14 -7.37 9.83 2.48
C SER A 14 -7.30 9.33 3.93
N ALA A 15 -8.00 9.99 4.85
CA ALA A 15 -8.07 9.56 6.25
C ALA A 15 -8.80 8.22 6.40
N LEU A 16 -9.90 8.01 5.69
CA LEU A 16 -10.64 6.75 5.68
C LEU A 16 -9.79 5.60 5.09
N GLU A 17 -9.05 5.84 4.02
CA GLU A 17 -8.13 4.83 3.48
C GLU A 17 -6.99 4.49 4.44
N LEU A 18 -6.47 5.48 5.17
CA LEU A 18 -5.47 5.22 6.21
C LEU A 18 -6.05 4.35 7.34
N ALA A 19 -7.27 4.63 7.79
CA ALA A 19 -7.96 3.81 8.78
C ALA A 19 -8.19 2.37 8.28
N ARG A 20 -8.62 2.21 7.02
CA ARG A 20 -8.78 0.90 6.36
C ARG A 20 -7.44 0.17 6.22
N ALA A 21 -6.35 0.88 5.94
CA ALA A 21 -5.01 0.29 5.88
C ALA A 21 -4.58 -0.20 7.28
N GLY A 22 -4.80 0.59 8.33
CA GLY A 22 -4.56 0.18 9.72
C GLY A 22 -5.35 -1.07 10.12
N HIS A 23 -6.64 -1.12 9.78
CA HIS A 23 -7.47 -2.29 10.02
C HIS A 23 -6.94 -3.54 9.28
N ARG A 24 -6.63 -3.41 7.99
CA ARG A 24 -6.03 -4.50 7.20
C ARG A 24 -4.72 -4.99 7.81
N THR A 25 -3.88 -4.10 8.33
CA THR A 25 -2.65 -4.47 9.02
C THR A 25 -2.93 -5.29 10.28
N ALA A 26 -3.87 -4.85 11.12
CA ALA A 26 -4.27 -5.60 12.32
C ALA A 26 -4.79 -7.00 11.98
N GLU A 27 -5.69 -7.11 10.98
CA GLU A 27 -6.19 -8.40 10.50
C GLU A 27 -5.09 -9.27 9.90
N THR A 28 -4.10 -8.67 9.23
CA THR A 28 -2.94 -9.39 8.69
C THR A 28 -2.11 -10.00 9.80
N ILE A 29 -1.87 -9.28 10.89
CA ILE A 29 -1.12 -9.78 12.05
C ILE A 29 -1.86 -10.97 12.67
N ALA A 30 -3.16 -10.82 12.95
CA ALA A 30 -3.97 -11.90 13.50
C ALA A 30 -4.00 -13.13 12.58
N ALA A 31 -4.27 -12.95 11.29
CA ALA A 31 -4.27 -14.05 10.32
C ALA A 31 -2.88 -14.69 10.16
N SER A 32 -1.81 -13.93 10.33
CA SER A 32 -0.45 -14.47 10.27
C SER A 32 -0.15 -15.39 11.46
N GLN A 33 -0.67 -15.09 12.65
CA GLN A 33 -0.55 -15.97 13.82
C GLN A 33 -1.22 -17.32 13.53
N ASP A 34 -2.47 -17.32 13.04
CA ASP A 34 -3.19 -18.54 12.65
C ASP A 34 -2.42 -19.36 11.59
N VAL A 35 -1.86 -18.69 10.59
CA VAL A 35 -1.07 -19.33 9.52
C VAL A 35 0.22 -19.92 10.08
N ILE A 36 0.92 -19.20 10.95
CA ILE A 36 2.18 -19.67 11.55
C ILE A 36 1.93 -20.89 12.42
N GLU A 37 0.90 -20.87 13.27
CA GLU A 37 0.52 -22.02 14.11
C GLU A 37 0.26 -23.25 13.24
N ALA A 38 -0.67 -23.16 12.30
CA ALA A 38 -1.06 -24.30 11.46
C ALA A 38 0.09 -24.84 10.61
N ARG A 39 0.94 -23.96 10.07
CA ARG A 39 2.09 -24.38 9.25
C ARG A 39 3.23 -24.95 10.09
N SER A 40 3.40 -24.50 11.32
CA SER A 40 4.37 -25.09 12.25
C SER A 40 4.00 -26.53 12.55
N ASP A 41 2.70 -26.85 12.69
CA ASP A 41 2.24 -28.21 12.86
C ASP A 41 2.49 -29.07 11.61
N LEU A 42 2.22 -28.56 10.40
CA LEU A 42 2.53 -29.26 9.15
C LEU A 42 4.02 -29.57 9.00
N ILE A 43 4.88 -28.60 9.31
CA ILE A 43 6.33 -28.77 9.29
C ILE A 43 6.74 -29.82 10.34
N ARG A 44 6.17 -29.77 11.54
CA ARG A 44 6.44 -30.76 12.60
C ARG A 44 6.05 -32.17 12.16
N THR A 45 4.89 -32.34 11.53
CA THR A 45 4.45 -33.63 10.97
C THR A 45 5.44 -34.10 9.90
N ALA A 46 5.86 -33.22 8.99
CA ALA A 46 6.84 -33.59 7.97
C ALA A 46 8.20 -34.04 8.51
N LEU A 47 8.62 -33.49 9.66
CA LEU A 47 9.86 -33.88 10.33
C LEU A 47 9.73 -35.19 11.11
N ARG A 48 8.56 -35.49 11.70
CA ARG A 48 8.34 -36.69 12.53
C ARG A 48 7.84 -37.90 11.74
N SER A 49 6.93 -37.66 10.78
CA SER A 49 6.29 -38.65 9.93
C SER A 49 6.34 -38.18 8.46
N PRO A 50 7.50 -38.23 7.79
CA PRO A 50 7.64 -37.70 6.43
C PRO A 50 6.66 -38.30 5.43
N LEU A 51 6.33 -39.58 5.57
CA LEU A 51 5.38 -40.28 4.68
C LEU A 51 3.93 -39.81 4.84
N GLU A 52 3.60 -39.12 5.94
CA GLU A 52 2.27 -38.59 6.26
C GLU A 52 2.17 -37.07 6.01
N ALA A 53 3.23 -36.45 5.51
CA ALA A 53 3.32 -35.01 5.36
C ALA A 53 2.45 -34.48 4.19
N ASP A 54 1.78 -33.36 4.41
CA ASP A 54 1.12 -32.61 3.32
C ASP A 54 2.15 -31.77 2.55
N TYR A 55 2.87 -32.43 1.64
CA TYR A 55 3.86 -31.78 0.79
C TYR A 55 3.25 -30.76 -0.18
N HIS A 56 1.97 -30.89 -0.51
CA HIS A 56 1.28 -29.90 -1.33
C HIS A 56 1.18 -28.56 -0.59
N GLU A 57 0.68 -28.54 0.65
CA GLU A 57 0.61 -27.29 1.43
C GLU A 57 2.01 -26.76 1.80
N LEU A 58 3.00 -27.63 2.03
CA LEU A 58 4.41 -27.22 2.23
C LEU A 58 4.99 -26.52 0.99
N ALA A 59 4.77 -27.07 -0.21
CA ALA A 59 5.26 -26.50 -1.46
C ALA A 59 4.64 -25.13 -1.77
N LEU A 60 3.43 -24.86 -1.29
CA LEU A 60 2.76 -23.57 -1.45
C LEU A 60 3.35 -22.46 -0.55
N MET A 61 4.05 -22.78 0.54
CA MET A 61 4.36 -21.80 1.57
C MET A 61 5.22 -20.62 1.10
N VAL A 62 6.19 -20.88 0.23
CA VAL A 62 7.13 -19.85 -0.29
C VAL A 62 6.56 -19.12 -1.51
N PRO A 63 6.04 -19.80 -2.56
CA PRO A 63 5.50 -19.12 -3.73
C PRO A 63 4.41 -18.11 -3.38
N GLU A 64 3.55 -18.44 -2.42
CA GLU A 64 2.48 -17.55 -1.97
C GLU A 64 2.98 -16.26 -1.30
N LYS A 65 4.10 -16.33 -0.58
CA LYS A 65 4.75 -15.16 0.02
C LYS A 65 5.35 -14.30 -1.09
N VAL A 66 6.12 -14.91 -1.99
CA VAL A 66 6.74 -14.22 -3.13
C VAL A 66 5.66 -13.51 -3.95
N GLU A 67 4.58 -14.21 -4.32
CA GLU A 67 3.47 -13.63 -5.08
C GLU A 67 2.86 -12.40 -4.39
N ALA A 68 2.56 -12.50 -3.08
CA ALA A 68 1.96 -11.40 -2.33
C ALA A 68 2.92 -10.19 -2.21
N PHE A 69 4.19 -10.44 -1.92
CA PHE A 69 5.20 -9.39 -1.80
C PHE A 69 5.57 -8.77 -3.15
N SER A 70 5.59 -9.54 -4.25
CA SER A 70 5.79 -9.01 -5.59
C SER A 70 4.64 -8.10 -6.01
N LYS A 71 3.38 -8.49 -5.73
CA LYS A 71 2.21 -7.64 -5.96
C LYS A 71 2.29 -6.35 -5.14
N ALA A 72 2.63 -6.44 -3.85
CA ALA A 72 2.84 -5.28 -3.00
C ALA A 72 3.95 -4.36 -3.54
N GLY A 73 5.11 -4.93 -3.89
CA GLY A 73 6.23 -4.20 -4.47
C GLY A 73 5.85 -3.46 -5.77
N SER A 74 5.13 -4.12 -6.68
CA SER A 74 4.68 -3.50 -7.93
C SER A 74 3.76 -2.29 -7.69
N ALA A 75 2.86 -2.38 -6.69
CA ALA A 75 1.98 -1.28 -6.31
C ALA A 75 2.76 -0.11 -5.69
N ILE A 76 3.76 -0.41 -4.85
CA ILE A 76 4.65 0.60 -4.25
C ILE A 76 5.44 1.33 -5.34
N VAL A 77 6.08 0.60 -6.26
CA VAL A 77 6.90 1.18 -7.33
C VAL A 77 6.07 2.13 -8.22
N GLY A 78 4.84 1.73 -8.56
CA GLY A 78 3.94 2.58 -9.35
C GLY A 78 3.63 3.91 -8.66
N GLN A 79 3.30 3.89 -7.35
CA GLN A 79 3.03 5.12 -6.59
C GLN A 79 4.30 5.94 -6.38
N TRP A 80 5.42 5.29 -6.11
CA TRP A 80 6.73 5.93 -5.93
C TRP A 80 7.12 6.76 -7.16
N TRP A 81 7.04 6.18 -8.36
CA TRP A 81 7.26 6.91 -9.62
C TRP A 81 6.29 8.06 -9.84
N ALA A 82 5.02 7.88 -9.47
CA ALA A 82 4.05 8.96 -9.62
C ALA A 82 4.34 10.15 -8.66
N ILE A 83 4.86 9.88 -7.46
CA ILE A 83 5.31 10.92 -6.51
C ILE A 83 6.51 11.67 -7.10
N HIS A 84 7.52 10.96 -7.59
CA HIS A 84 8.70 11.59 -8.19
C HIS A 84 8.37 12.41 -9.44
N ALA A 85 7.48 11.93 -10.30
CA ALA A 85 7.05 12.66 -11.48
C ALA A 85 6.29 13.96 -11.13
N ASP A 86 5.41 13.92 -10.13
CA ASP A 86 4.69 15.11 -9.66
C ASP A 86 5.64 16.12 -9.00
N ALA A 87 6.63 15.65 -8.23
CA ALA A 87 7.67 16.49 -7.65
C ALA A 87 8.54 17.17 -8.73
N LEU A 88 8.95 16.43 -9.76
CA LEU A 88 9.71 17.01 -10.89
C LEU A 88 8.89 18.06 -11.65
N THR A 89 7.59 17.79 -11.87
CA THR A 89 6.68 18.75 -12.51
C THR A 89 6.57 20.03 -11.69
N GLN A 90 6.48 19.92 -10.36
CA GLN A 90 6.46 21.08 -9.48
C GLN A 90 7.80 21.85 -9.52
N ALA A 91 8.93 21.14 -9.49
CA ALA A 91 10.26 21.74 -9.57
C ALA A 91 10.48 22.49 -10.90
N GLN A 92 10.06 21.92 -12.03
CA GLN A 92 10.11 22.56 -13.34
C GLN A 92 9.30 23.86 -13.36
N HIS A 93 8.12 23.86 -12.74
CA HIS A 93 7.29 25.06 -12.67
C HIS A 93 7.93 26.17 -11.83
N LEU A 94 8.46 25.82 -10.65
CA LEU A 94 9.17 26.76 -9.79
C LEU A 94 10.44 27.30 -10.48
N GLY A 95 11.20 26.42 -11.13
CA GLY A 95 12.38 26.81 -11.92
C GLY A 95 12.02 27.78 -13.05
N ALA A 96 10.98 27.48 -13.83
CA ALA A 96 10.54 28.37 -14.91
C ALA A 96 10.13 29.76 -14.40
N MET A 97 9.57 29.86 -13.19
CA MET A 97 9.27 31.16 -12.57
C MET A 97 10.53 31.85 -12.04
N ALA A 98 11.46 31.12 -11.44
CA ALA A 98 12.72 31.68 -10.94
C ALA A 98 13.62 32.22 -12.06
N PHE A 99 13.68 31.53 -13.20
CA PHE A 99 14.52 31.90 -14.34
C PHE A 99 13.87 32.90 -15.31
N ARG A 100 12.69 33.46 -14.98
CA ARG A 100 12.00 34.45 -15.84
C ARG A 100 12.65 35.84 -15.87
N GLY A 101 13.63 36.11 -15.00
CA GLY A 101 14.34 37.39 -14.96
C GLY A 101 13.49 38.58 -14.48
N ARG A 102 12.30 38.33 -13.92
CA ARG A 102 11.43 39.35 -13.33
C ARG A 102 10.73 38.82 -12.07
N PRO A 103 10.34 39.68 -11.13
CA PRO A 103 9.54 39.27 -9.98
C PRO A 103 8.18 38.69 -10.44
N PRO A 104 7.62 37.71 -9.70
CA PRO A 104 6.29 37.19 -10.00
C PRO A 104 5.21 38.23 -9.76
N THR A 105 4.23 38.27 -10.65
CA THR A 105 3.02 39.10 -10.53
C THR A 105 2.08 38.54 -9.46
N ALA A 106 1.13 39.36 -8.98
CA ALA A 106 0.11 38.90 -8.03
C ALA A 106 -0.72 37.72 -8.56
N ALA A 107 -1.01 37.69 -9.87
CA ALA A 107 -1.72 36.59 -10.51
C ALA A 107 -0.89 35.29 -10.52
N GLU A 108 0.42 35.39 -10.77
CA GLU A 108 1.35 34.25 -10.71
C GLU A 108 1.50 33.72 -9.29
N TRP A 109 1.59 34.61 -8.29
CA TRP A 109 1.57 34.23 -6.88
C TRP A 109 0.29 33.45 -6.51
N ASN A 110 -0.88 33.95 -6.88
CA ASN A 110 -2.14 33.27 -6.60
C ASN A 110 -2.22 31.90 -7.30
N ALA A 111 -1.82 31.83 -8.57
CA ALA A 111 -1.78 30.57 -9.31
C ALA A 111 -0.81 29.55 -8.69
N MET A 112 0.35 30.02 -8.20
CA MET A 112 1.32 29.18 -7.51
C MET A 112 0.76 28.65 -6.20
N THR A 113 0.14 29.49 -5.37
CA THR A 113 -0.49 29.05 -4.11
C THR A 113 -1.55 27.97 -4.36
N ALA A 114 -2.44 28.18 -5.33
CA ALA A 114 -3.46 27.19 -5.69
C ALA A 114 -2.84 25.85 -6.16
N ARG A 115 -1.77 25.91 -6.96
CA ARG A 115 -1.02 24.72 -7.40
C ARG A 115 -0.32 24.00 -6.27
N THR A 116 0.34 24.73 -5.38
CA THR A 116 1.06 24.15 -4.23
C THR A 116 0.11 23.40 -3.30
N ILE A 117 -1.06 23.96 -3.03
CA ILE A 117 -2.08 23.26 -2.24
C ILE A 117 -2.58 22.01 -2.97
N ALA A 118 -2.89 22.12 -4.28
CA ALA A 118 -3.32 20.96 -5.06
C ALA A 118 -2.25 19.87 -5.15
N HIS A 119 -0.97 20.24 -5.21
CA HIS A 119 0.16 19.31 -5.13
C HIS A 119 0.22 18.63 -3.76
N GLY A 120 0.10 19.40 -2.67
CA GLY A 120 0.08 18.84 -1.30
C GLY A 120 -1.02 17.79 -1.11
N VAL A 121 -2.23 18.04 -1.62
CA VAL A 121 -3.33 17.05 -1.57
C VAL A 121 -2.97 15.79 -2.37
N ARG A 122 -2.45 15.92 -3.60
CA ARG A 122 -2.04 14.75 -4.40
C ARG A 122 -0.90 13.97 -3.73
N ALA A 123 0.07 14.66 -3.13
CA ALA A 123 1.18 14.04 -2.43
C ALA A 123 0.69 13.22 -1.22
N LEU A 124 -0.27 13.76 -0.46
CA LEU A 124 -0.92 13.03 0.62
C LEU A 124 -1.64 11.78 0.11
N GLU A 125 -2.50 11.93 -0.90
CA GLU A 125 -3.27 10.82 -1.48
C GLU A 125 -2.35 9.70 -1.99
N ARG A 126 -1.28 10.05 -2.71
CA ARG A 126 -0.30 9.09 -3.20
C ARG A 126 0.45 8.39 -2.08
N SER A 127 0.77 9.11 -1.00
CA SER A 127 1.43 8.51 0.17
C SER A 127 0.51 7.51 0.87
N VAL A 128 -0.78 7.85 1.02
CA VAL A 128 -1.79 6.93 1.56
C VAL A 128 -1.98 5.73 0.63
N ALA A 129 -2.07 5.94 -0.68
CA ALA A 129 -2.21 4.88 -1.67
C ALA A 129 -1.00 3.95 -1.69
N LEU A 130 0.21 4.48 -1.48
CA LEU A 130 1.44 3.68 -1.36
C LEU A 130 1.36 2.75 -0.15
N GLY A 131 1.01 3.27 1.03
CA GLY A 131 0.84 2.46 2.24
C GLY A 131 -0.27 1.41 2.10
N ALA A 132 -1.43 1.80 1.57
CA ALA A 132 -2.54 0.88 1.32
C ALA A 132 -2.18 -0.20 0.28
N GLY A 133 -1.45 0.18 -0.78
CA GLY A 133 -0.97 -0.72 -1.83
C GLY A 133 0.07 -1.74 -1.33
N ALA A 134 0.89 -1.36 -0.35
CA ALA A 134 1.84 -2.26 0.30
C ALA A 134 1.12 -3.36 1.11
N VAL A 135 0.08 -2.99 1.86
CA VAL A 135 -0.60 -3.90 2.80
C VAL A 135 -1.63 -4.78 2.10
N LYS A 136 -2.36 -4.26 1.11
CA LYS A 136 -3.53 -4.95 0.51
C LYS A 136 -3.24 -6.37 0.00
N PRO A 137 -2.17 -6.63 -0.78
CA PRO A 137 -1.89 -7.96 -1.30
C PRO A 137 -1.48 -8.94 -0.19
N VAL A 138 -0.69 -8.47 0.78
CA VAL A 138 -0.24 -9.27 1.93
C VAL A 138 -1.44 -9.65 2.81
N HIS A 139 -2.30 -8.68 3.12
CA HIS A 139 -3.54 -8.90 3.85
C HIS A 139 -4.45 -9.94 3.17
N ALA A 140 -4.68 -9.78 1.87
CA ALA A 140 -5.52 -10.71 1.10
C ALA A 140 -4.97 -12.14 1.15
N ARG A 141 -3.64 -12.31 1.01
CA ARG A 141 -2.99 -13.61 1.10
C ARG A 141 -3.06 -14.20 2.50
N ALA A 142 -2.72 -13.42 3.53
CA ALA A 142 -2.70 -13.88 4.92
C ALA A 142 -4.08 -14.37 5.36
N THR A 143 -5.13 -13.58 5.11
CA THR A 143 -6.51 -13.95 5.48
C THR A 143 -7.03 -15.13 4.68
N ALA A 144 -6.72 -15.24 3.38
CA ALA A 144 -7.08 -16.41 2.56
C ALA A 144 -6.41 -17.69 3.07
N ASN A 145 -5.11 -17.61 3.39
CA ASN A 145 -4.35 -18.74 3.93
C ASN A 145 -4.90 -19.17 5.29
N ALA A 146 -5.16 -18.23 6.20
CA ALA A 146 -5.75 -18.53 7.51
C ALA A 146 -7.09 -19.26 7.37
N ARG A 147 -7.97 -18.77 6.48
CA ARG A 147 -9.26 -19.42 6.18
C ARG A 147 -9.09 -20.83 5.62
N ARG A 148 -8.14 -21.03 4.70
CA ARG A 148 -7.85 -22.34 4.08
C ARG A 148 -7.35 -23.34 5.13
N LEU A 149 -6.35 -22.96 5.92
CA LEU A 149 -5.75 -23.81 6.96
C LEU A 149 -6.76 -24.16 8.07
N LYS A 150 -7.60 -23.19 8.47
CA LYS A 150 -8.70 -23.45 9.43
C LYS A 150 -9.72 -24.47 8.90
N ARG A 151 -9.98 -24.49 7.59
CA ARG A 151 -10.86 -25.50 6.97
C ARG A 151 -10.20 -26.87 6.91
N MET A 152 -8.89 -26.93 6.69
CA MET A 152 -8.12 -28.18 6.70
C MET A 152 -8.13 -28.82 8.09
N LYS A 153 -7.91 -28.04 9.16
CA LYS A 153 -7.93 -28.55 10.55
C LYS A 153 -9.30 -29.10 11.01
N LYS A 154 -10.38 -28.74 10.33
CA LYS A 154 -11.74 -29.22 10.62
C LYS A 154 -12.11 -30.51 9.87
N ARG A 155 -11.31 -30.92 8.88
CA ARG A 155 -11.49 -32.17 8.14
C ARG A 155 -10.67 -33.25 8.79
#